data_AF-A0A1Q3MZ97-F1
#
_entry.id   AF-A0A1Q3MZ97-F1
#
_cell.length_a   1.000
_cell.length_b   1.000
_cell.length_c   1.000
_cell.angle_alpha   90.00
_cell.angle_beta   90.00
_cell.angle_gamma   90.00
#
_symmetry.space_group_name_H-M   'P 1'
#
loop_
_entity.id
_entity.type
_entity.pdbx_description
1 polymer ?
#
loop_
_entity_poly.entity_id
_entity_poly.type
_entity_poly.pdbx_seq_one_letter_code
_entity_poly.pdbx_strand_id
1 'polypeptide(L)'
;MTGCTGPGGPASTEALFRYDTLTPEKAQVIAKMPLECMLQEYPNKTDHTASGPDDAVFTPSQLHPAFYGCFDWHSSVHGHWLLVRVLNRFPDMPGKEAYIQLLQRTITASNIQAETDYFNTNILGTSFERTYGWAWLLKLDQELRMSADKDVQVLYQHLQPLTRKIVALWKEFLPKQSYPNKTGVHGNTAFALSLAIDWAAAVQDTAFEYQLKQKALFFYKDVRQVPARFEPDGSDFFSPSLYVADLMTRVLDSAAYNTWFEQFFDPEGLEQVCKAPEVSDRNDYQIVHLDGLMFSKVANMRQIIPYLANTAVRQQLYQAQQVLLDTGLKHLQESNYGGGHWLGTFAVLALSGY
;
A
#
# COMPACT_ATOMS: atom_id res chain seq x y z
N MET A 1 28.76 52.00 12.52
CA MET A 1 29.26 50.62 12.41
C MET A 1 28.12 49.68 12.81
N THR A 2 27.00 49.63 12.09
CA THR A 2 26.77 48.85 10.84
C THR A 2 27.31 47.43 10.93
N GLY A 3 26.55 46.54 11.57
CA GLY A 3 26.68 45.09 11.46
C GLY A 3 25.67 44.57 10.43
N CYS A 4 26.17 44.07 9.31
CA CYS A 4 25.41 43.69 8.13
C CYS A 4 24.56 42.44 8.35
N THR A 5 23.27 42.55 8.03
CA THR A 5 22.39 41.44 7.65
C THR A 5 22.89 40.82 6.35
N GLY A 6 23.39 39.59 6.40
CA GLY A 6 23.70 38.81 5.19
C GLY A 6 22.41 38.26 4.54
N PRO A 7 22.33 38.18 3.20
CA PRO A 7 21.13 37.79 2.50
C PRO A 7 20.86 36.30 2.67
N GLY A 8 19.57 35.95 2.74
CA GLY A 8 19.11 34.56 2.80
C GLY A 8 19.72 33.72 1.69
N GLY A 9 20.45 32.69 2.08
CA GLY A 9 20.87 31.63 1.17
C GLY A 9 19.63 30.93 0.60
N PRO A 10 19.69 30.41 -0.63
CA PRO A 10 18.60 29.65 -1.20
C PRO A 10 18.31 28.45 -0.29
N ALA A 11 17.04 28.26 0.07
CA ALA A 11 16.60 27.04 0.76
C ALA A 11 17.17 25.83 0.02
N SER A 12 17.78 24.89 0.75
CA SER A 12 18.31 23.67 0.16
C SER A 12 17.20 22.98 -0.63
N THR A 13 17.54 22.43 -1.80
CA THR A 13 16.64 21.65 -2.68
C THR A 13 15.97 20.46 -1.97
N GLU A 14 16.41 20.10 -0.75
CA GLU A 14 15.79 19.11 0.13
C GLU A 14 14.51 19.62 0.84
N ALA A 15 14.34 20.95 1.02
CA ALA A 15 13.16 21.52 1.68
C ALA A 15 11.93 21.61 0.76
N LEU A 16 12.13 21.54 -0.56
CA LEU A 16 11.08 21.74 -1.58
C LEU A 16 10.15 20.55 -1.79
N PHE A 17 10.43 19.41 -1.16
CA PHE A 17 9.72 18.15 -1.42
C PHE A 17 9.36 17.39 -0.14
N ARG A 18 8.98 18.11 0.94
CA ARG A 18 8.22 17.47 2.02
C ARG A 18 6.81 17.21 1.51
N TYR A 19 6.60 16.01 0.97
CA TYR A 19 5.30 15.56 0.46
C TYR A 19 4.32 15.16 1.57
N ASP A 20 4.69 15.29 2.84
CA ASP A 20 3.76 15.04 3.92
C ASP A 20 2.67 16.12 3.96
N THR A 21 1.51 15.76 3.43
CA THR A 21 0.34 16.64 3.30
C THR A 21 -0.88 16.07 4.04
N LEU A 22 -0.66 15.03 4.86
CA LEU A 22 -1.67 14.48 5.76
C LEU A 22 -1.78 15.40 6.97
N THR A 23 -2.90 16.10 7.11
CA THR A 23 -3.18 16.95 8.27
C THR A 23 -4.05 16.20 9.28
N PRO A 24 -4.11 16.63 10.55
CA PRO A 24 -4.99 16.02 11.54
C PRO A 24 -6.46 15.96 11.09
N GLU A 25 -6.95 16.99 10.40
CA GLU A 25 -8.33 17.06 9.92
C GLU A 25 -8.61 16.02 8.83
N LYS A 26 -7.70 15.90 7.84
CA LYS A 26 -7.80 14.88 6.79
C LYS A 26 -7.71 13.48 7.40
N ALA A 27 -6.76 13.27 8.31
CA ALA A 27 -6.57 12.00 8.99
C ALA A 27 -7.82 11.58 9.79
N GLN A 28 -8.45 12.52 10.50
CA GLN A 28 -9.67 12.25 11.25
C GLN A 28 -10.85 11.88 10.34
N VAL A 29 -11.00 12.53 9.17
CA VAL A 29 -12.03 12.16 8.19
C VAL A 29 -11.77 10.76 7.64
N ILE A 30 -10.54 10.48 7.23
CA ILE A 30 -10.18 9.21 6.59
C ILE A 30 -10.24 8.04 7.59
N ALA A 31 -9.82 8.24 8.86
CA ALA A 31 -9.83 7.19 9.88
C ALA A 31 -11.23 6.69 10.27
N LYS A 32 -12.29 7.45 9.97
CA LYS A 32 -13.67 6.99 10.18
C LYS A 32 -14.07 5.87 9.22
N MET A 33 -13.48 5.83 8.03
CA MET A 33 -13.84 4.84 7.01
C MET A 33 -13.61 3.39 7.48
N PRO A 34 -12.41 2.99 7.95
CA PRO A 34 -12.23 1.64 8.48
C PRO A 34 -13.04 1.38 9.77
N LEU A 35 -13.27 2.41 10.60
CA LEU A 35 -14.11 2.27 11.81
C LEU A 35 -15.52 1.77 11.47
N GLU A 36 -16.08 2.21 10.35
CA GLU A 36 -17.42 1.83 9.89
C GLU A 36 -17.48 0.41 9.31
N CYS A 37 -16.39 -0.10 8.72
CA CYS A 37 -16.41 -1.39 8.02
C CYS A 37 -15.71 -2.55 8.72
N MET A 38 -14.78 -2.32 9.65
CA MET A 38 -13.90 -3.38 10.20
C MET A 38 -14.65 -4.48 10.96
N LEU A 39 -15.85 -4.19 11.48
CA LEU A 39 -16.70 -5.18 12.15
C LEU A 39 -17.93 -5.57 11.32
N GLN A 40 -18.10 -5.00 10.13
CA GLN A 40 -19.21 -5.28 9.24
C GLN A 40 -18.91 -6.56 8.45
N GLU A 41 -19.65 -7.63 8.75
CA GLU A 41 -19.41 -8.94 8.15
C GLU A 41 -19.94 -9.09 6.72
N TYR A 42 -20.98 -8.34 6.32
CA TYR A 42 -21.59 -8.46 4.98
C TYR A 42 -21.89 -7.10 4.32
N PRO A 43 -21.85 -7.00 2.98
CA PRO A 43 -21.40 -8.02 2.03
C PRO A 43 -19.91 -8.35 2.17
N ASN A 44 -19.51 -9.57 1.80
CA ASN A 44 -18.12 -10.01 1.89
C ASN A 44 -17.73 -10.96 0.75
N LYS A 45 -16.48 -10.83 0.30
CA LYS A 45 -15.79 -11.66 -0.67
C LYS A 45 -14.68 -12.40 0.06
N THR A 46 -15.00 -13.59 0.57
CA THR A 46 -14.06 -14.35 1.42
C THR A 46 -12.83 -14.88 0.67
N ASP A 47 -12.93 -15.02 -0.66
CA ASP A 47 -11.95 -15.72 -1.51
C ASP A 47 -11.52 -17.09 -0.94
N HIS A 48 -12.38 -17.69 -0.11
CA HIS A 48 -12.16 -18.99 0.48
C HIS A 48 -12.38 -20.07 -0.58
N THR A 49 -11.37 -20.91 -0.79
CA THR A 49 -11.53 -22.13 -1.58
C THR A 49 -12.00 -23.25 -0.66
N ALA A 50 -13.27 -23.60 -0.76
CA ALA A 50 -13.84 -24.72 -0.02
C ALA A 50 -13.17 -26.04 -0.43
N SER A 51 -12.70 -26.79 0.57
CA SER A 51 -12.14 -28.13 0.40
C SER A 51 -13.24 -29.18 0.34
N GLY A 52 -14.42 -28.88 0.89
CA GLY A 52 -15.60 -29.73 0.87
C GLY A 52 -16.84 -29.04 1.44
N PRO A 53 -17.94 -29.78 1.66
CA PRO A 53 -19.17 -29.20 2.20
C PRO A 53 -19.01 -28.61 3.62
N ASP A 54 -18.08 -29.15 4.42
CA ASP A 54 -17.90 -28.76 5.82
C ASP A 54 -17.32 -27.35 5.99
N ASP A 55 -16.44 -26.91 5.09
CA ASP A 55 -15.87 -25.54 5.09
C ASP A 55 -16.59 -24.58 4.14
N ALA A 56 -17.35 -25.10 3.17
CA ALA A 56 -18.17 -24.29 2.24
C ALA A 56 -19.24 -23.43 2.93
N VAL A 57 -19.61 -23.75 4.16
CA VAL A 57 -20.68 -23.07 4.93
C VAL A 57 -20.15 -22.05 5.94
N PHE A 58 -18.84 -21.88 6.07
CA PHE A 58 -18.28 -20.96 7.04
C PHE A 58 -18.56 -19.51 6.69
N THR A 59 -18.93 -18.72 7.71
CA THR A 59 -19.11 -17.27 7.58
C THR A 59 -17.75 -16.55 7.51
N PRO A 60 -17.68 -15.30 7.03
CA PRO A 60 -16.43 -14.53 7.01
C PRO A 60 -15.75 -14.47 8.38
N SER A 61 -16.50 -14.25 9.46
CA SER A 61 -15.93 -14.20 10.83
C SER A 61 -15.46 -15.55 11.36
N GLN A 62 -16.00 -16.68 10.85
CA GLN A 62 -15.51 -18.01 11.17
C GLN A 62 -14.21 -18.34 10.42
N LEU A 63 -14.07 -17.86 9.18
CA LEU A 63 -12.87 -18.04 8.37
C LEU A 63 -11.72 -17.16 8.84
N HIS A 64 -12.00 -15.88 9.10
CA HIS A 64 -11.00 -14.84 9.32
C HIS A 64 -11.37 -13.92 10.50
N PRO A 65 -11.35 -14.40 11.75
CA PRO A 65 -11.88 -13.68 12.90
C PRO A 65 -11.16 -12.36 13.24
N ALA A 66 -9.92 -12.15 12.77
CA ALA A 66 -9.24 -10.87 12.92
C ALA A 66 -9.55 -9.92 11.75
N PHE A 67 -9.77 -10.45 10.55
CA PHE A 67 -9.80 -9.68 9.31
C PHE A 67 -11.05 -9.95 8.44
N TYR A 68 -12.21 -10.21 9.05
CA TYR A 68 -13.45 -10.53 8.31
C TYR A 68 -14.22 -9.30 7.79
N GLY A 69 -13.96 -8.11 8.33
CA GLY A 69 -14.69 -6.90 7.96
C GLY A 69 -14.22 -6.28 6.65
N CYS A 70 -14.80 -5.13 6.29
CA CYS A 70 -14.37 -4.30 5.15
C CYS A 70 -14.36 -5.05 3.80
N PHE A 71 -15.42 -5.80 3.50
CA PHE A 71 -15.64 -6.54 2.26
C PHE A 71 -14.71 -7.75 2.02
N ASP A 72 -13.41 -7.69 2.32
CA ASP A 72 -12.50 -8.82 2.19
C ASP A 72 -11.29 -8.73 3.14
N TRP A 73 -10.52 -9.82 3.20
CA TRP A 73 -9.44 -10.00 4.16
C TRP A 73 -8.37 -8.90 4.06
N HIS A 74 -7.84 -8.66 2.85
CA HIS A 74 -6.79 -7.67 2.67
C HIS A 74 -7.29 -6.24 2.90
N SER A 75 -8.56 -5.96 2.57
CA SER A 75 -9.15 -4.65 2.83
C SER A 75 -9.25 -4.37 4.32
N SER A 76 -9.63 -5.39 5.09
CA SER A 76 -9.56 -5.34 6.55
C SER A 76 -8.13 -5.08 7.03
N VAL A 77 -7.14 -5.86 6.56
CA VAL A 77 -5.73 -5.71 6.99
C VAL A 77 -5.18 -4.31 6.73
N HIS A 78 -5.39 -3.74 5.54
CA HIS A 78 -4.89 -2.39 5.27
C HIS A 78 -5.73 -1.29 5.94
N GLY A 79 -7.00 -1.55 6.27
CA GLY A 79 -7.80 -0.71 7.16
C GLY A 79 -7.25 -0.67 8.59
N HIS A 80 -6.79 -1.80 9.12
CA HIS A 80 -6.05 -1.84 10.39
C HIS A 80 -4.75 -1.02 10.28
N TRP A 81 -3.98 -1.19 9.20
CA TRP A 81 -2.76 -0.41 8.98
C TRP A 81 -3.05 1.09 8.97
N LEU A 82 -4.12 1.52 8.28
CA LEU A 82 -4.53 2.92 8.24
C LEU A 82 -4.74 3.48 9.64
N LEU A 83 -5.49 2.78 10.49
CA LEU A 83 -5.76 3.23 11.86
C LEU A 83 -4.47 3.36 12.67
N VAL A 84 -3.59 2.36 12.60
CA VAL A 84 -2.30 2.41 13.31
C VAL A 84 -1.43 3.57 12.79
N ARG A 85 -1.38 3.77 11.48
CA ARG A 85 -0.64 4.88 10.83
C ARG A 85 -1.14 6.24 11.31
N VAL A 86 -2.45 6.43 11.38
CA VAL A 86 -3.07 7.66 11.87
C VAL A 86 -2.78 7.88 13.35
N LEU A 87 -2.91 6.84 14.19
CA LEU A 87 -2.58 6.92 15.62
C LEU A 87 -1.11 7.26 15.86
N ASN A 88 -0.19 6.66 15.11
CA ASN A 88 1.24 6.93 15.21
C ASN A 88 1.59 8.36 14.81
N ARG A 89 0.92 8.92 13.80
CA ARG A 89 1.19 10.27 13.29
C ARG A 89 0.49 11.36 14.10
N PHE A 90 -0.67 11.05 14.70
CA PHE A 90 -1.49 11.98 15.47
C PHE A 90 -1.89 11.35 16.83
N PRO A 91 -0.94 11.21 17.77
CA PRO A 91 -1.17 10.53 19.05
C PRO A 91 -2.21 11.22 19.97
N ASP A 92 -2.52 12.49 19.69
CA ASP A 92 -3.49 13.31 20.42
C ASP A 92 -4.81 13.49 19.65
N MET A 93 -5.06 12.69 18.61
CA MET A 93 -6.29 12.83 17.81
C MET A 93 -7.56 12.61 18.65
N PRO A 94 -8.65 13.36 18.40
CA PRO A 94 -9.91 13.13 19.10
C PRO A 94 -10.49 11.74 18.79
N GLY A 95 -10.89 11.02 19.85
CA GLY A 95 -11.52 9.70 19.74
C GLY A 95 -10.55 8.54 19.54
N LYS A 96 -9.24 8.73 19.81
CA LYS A 96 -8.22 7.70 19.66
C LYS A 96 -8.55 6.40 20.39
N GLU A 97 -9.21 6.50 21.54
CA GLU A 97 -9.58 5.35 22.38
C GLU A 97 -10.53 4.39 21.64
N ALA A 98 -11.42 4.91 20.79
CA ALA A 98 -12.32 4.09 19.99
C ALA A 98 -11.57 3.29 18.92
N TYR A 99 -10.54 3.88 18.29
CA TYR A 99 -9.70 3.19 17.30
C TYR A 99 -8.85 2.10 17.97
N ILE A 100 -8.25 2.41 19.13
CA ILE A 100 -7.47 1.42 19.90
C ILE A 100 -8.36 0.25 20.35
N GLN A 101 -9.55 0.53 20.88
CA GLN A 101 -10.50 -0.52 21.28
C GLN A 101 -10.92 -1.42 20.11
N LEU A 102 -11.13 -0.84 18.93
CA LEU A 102 -11.45 -1.61 17.73
C LEU A 102 -10.27 -2.53 17.34
N LEU A 103 -9.05 -2.01 17.29
CA LEU A 103 -7.85 -2.80 17.01
C LEU A 103 -7.64 -3.93 18.04
N GLN A 104 -7.88 -3.66 19.32
CA GLN A 104 -7.78 -4.65 20.41
C GLN A 104 -8.86 -5.73 20.31
N ARG A 105 -10.04 -5.42 19.76
CA ARG A 105 -11.13 -6.38 19.59
C ARG A 105 -10.83 -7.40 18.48
N THR A 106 -10.13 -7.00 17.43
CA THR A 106 -9.84 -7.85 16.27
C THR A 106 -8.47 -8.52 16.37
N ILE A 107 -7.42 -7.80 16.79
CA ILE A 107 -6.05 -8.32 16.93
C ILE A 107 -5.84 -8.90 18.34
N THR A 108 -6.55 -9.99 18.62
CA THR A 108 -6.35 -10.80 19.83
C THR A 108 -5.43 -11.98 19.55
N ALA A 109 -4.77 -12.51 20.58
CA ALA A 109 -3.93 -13.70 20.43
C ALA A 109 -4.71 -14.90 19.83
N SER A 110 -5.98 -15.09 20.23
CA SER A 110 -6.82 -16.18 19.71
C SER A 110 -7.24 -15.97 18.25
N ASN A 111 -7.61 -14.74 17.88
CA ASN A 111 -8.02 -14.46 16.50
C ASN A 111 -6.83 -14.61 15.55
N ILE A 112 -5.67 -14.05 15.91
CA ILE A 112 -4.46 -14.19 15.08
C ILE A 112 -3.99 -15.66 14.99
N GLN A 113 -4.16 -16.45 16.05
CA GLN A 113 -3.87 -17.88 15.97
C GLN A 113 -4.80 -18.57 14.95
N ALA A 114 -6.10 -18.26 14.94
CA ALA A 114 -7.03 -18.80 13.95
C ALA A 114 -6.67 -18.38 12.51
N GLU A 115 -6.29 -17.11 12.29
CA GLU A 115 -5.77 -16.65 11.00
C GLU A 115 -4.51 -17.44 10.59
N THR A 116 -3.61 -17.70 11.54
CA THR A 116 -2.38 -18.45 11.30
C THR A 116 -2.67 -19.91 10.94
N ASP A 117 -3.65 -20.52 11.61
CA ASP A 117 -4.05 -21.90 11.40
C ASP A 117 -4.71 -22.09 10.02
N TYR A 118 -5.44 -21.09 9.52
CA TYR A 118 -6.03 -21.13 8.17
C TYR A 118 -4.99 -21.44 7.07
N PHE A 119 -3.78 -20.90 7.17
CA PHE A 119 -2.68 -21.17 6.22
C PHE A 119 -2.12 -22.60 6.30
N ASN A 120 -2.51 -23.40 7.31
CA ASN A 120 -2.14 -24.79 7.47
C ASN A 120 -3.29 -25.75 7.16
N THR A 121 -4.53 -25.35 7.48
CA THR A 121 -5.69 -26.24 7.46
C THR A 121 -6.47 -26.21 6.15
N ASN A 122 -6.46 -25.10 5.41
CA ASN A 122 -7.12 -25.02 4.10
C ASN A 122 -6.22 -25.57 2.98
N ILE A 123 -6.81 -26.30 2.03
CA ILE A 123 -6.09 -26.94 0.92
C ILE A 123 -5.29 -25.96 0.05
N LEU A 124 -5.79 -24.74 -0.16
CA LEU A 124 -5.10 -23.65 -0.84
C LEU A 124 -4.68 -22.53 0.11
N GLY A 125 -4.70 -22.78 1.42
CA GLY A 125 -4.36 -21.80 2.45
C GLY A 125 -2.97 -21.21 2.25
N THR A 126 -1.99 -22.04 1.84
CA THR A 126 -0.61 -21.56 1.59
C THR A 126 -0.51 -20.53 0.45
N SER A 127 -1.50 -20.43 -0.44
CA SER A 127 -1.57 -19.46 -1.53
C SER A 127 -2.60 -18.35 -1.34
N PHE A 128 -3.43 -18.43 -0.29
CA PHE A 128 -4.40 -17.40 0.04
C PHE A 128 -3.71 -16.04 0.17
N GLU A 129 -4.28 -15.02 -0.46
CA GLU A 129 -3.79 -13.62 -0.41
C GLU A 129 -2.37 -13.40 -0.96
N ARG A 130 -1.84 -14.36 -1.71
CA ARG A 130 -0.51 -14.28 -2.32
C ARG A 130 -0.50 -13.30 -3.51
N THR A 131 0.36 -12.29 -3.56
CA THR A 131 1.21 -11.70 -2.50
C THR A 131 0.64 -10.37 -1.98
N TYR A 132 -0.59 -10.02 -2.34
CA TYR A 132 -1.19 -8.74 -2.01
C TYR A 132 -1.46 -8.58 -0.51
N GLY A 133 -2.31 -9.44 0.05
CA GLY A 133 -2.60 -9.41 1.48
C GLY A 133 -1.35 -9.72 2.31
N TRP A 134 -0.43 -10.55 1.81
CA TRP A 134 0.86 -10.78 2.47
C TRP A 134 1.65 -9.48 2.65
N ALA A 135 1.74 -8.67 1.60
CA ALA A 135 2.43 -7.38 1.63
C ALA A 135 1.78 -6.40 2.61
N TRP A 136 0.45 -6.34 2.61
CA TRP A 136 -0.30 -5.50 3.56
C TRP A 136 -0.16 -5.94 5.01
N LEU A 137 -0.10 -7.25 5.28
CA LEU A 137 0.15 -7.75 6.62
C LEU A 137 1.53 -7.35 7.11
N LEU A 138 2.57 -7.49 6.27
CA LEU A 138 3.91 -7.02 6.62
C LEU A 138 3.90 -5.50 6.86
N LYS A 139 3.14 -4.74 6.07
CA LYS A 139 3.00 -3.30 6.27
C LYS A 139 2.32 -2.94 7.59
N LEU A 140 1.29 -3.68 8.00
CA LEU A 140 0.67 -3.55 9.31
C LEU A 140 1.64 -3.89 10.44
N ASP A 141 2.39 -4.98 10.32
CA ASP A 141 3.41 -5.39 11.30
C ASP A 141 4.49 -4.31 11.50
N GLN A 142 4.97 -3.72 10.39
CA GLN A 142 5.90 -2.59 10.42
C GLN A 142 5.35 -1.41 11.23
N GLU A 143 4.10 -1.01 10.95
CA GLU A 143 3.50 0.17 11.57
C GLU A 143 3.19 -0.06 13.06
N LEU A 144 2.74 -1.27 13.43
CA LEU A 144 2.55 -1.66 14.83
C LEU A 144 3.87 -1.62 15.60
N ARG A 145 4.95 -2.15 15.02
CA ARG A 145 6.28 -2.15 15.62
C ARG A 145 6.78 -0.75 15.93
N MET A 146 6.47 0.23 15.08
CA MET A 146 6.90 1.62 15.20
C MET A 146 6.11 2.42 16.25
N SER A 147 5.01 1.89 16.77
CA SER A 147 4.13 2.65 17.67
C SER A 147 4.78 2.96 19.01
N ALA A 148 4.63 4.20 19.50
CA ALA A 148 5.04 4.55 20.87
C ALA A 148 3.94 4.24 21.90
N ASP A 149 2.71 3.95 21.45
CA ASP A 149 1.57 3.66 22.32
C ASP A 149 1.65 2.22 22.84
N LYS A 150 1.56 2.07 24.17
CA LYS A 150 1.68 0.76 24.83
C LYS A 150 0.52 -0.18 24.48
N ASP A 151 -0.68 0.35 24.29
CA ASP A 151 -1.86 -0.43 23.97
C ASP A 151 -1.79 -0.97 22.53
N VAL A 152 -1.16 -0.20 21.63
CA VAL A 152 -0.87 -0.63 20.25
C VAL A 152 0.30 -1.62 20.21
N GLN A 153 1.32 -1.44 21.03
CA GLN A 153 2.48 -2.35 21.10
C GLN A 153 2.12 -3.78 21.55
N VAL A 154 1.06 -3.96 22.34
CA VAL A 154 0.55 -5.31 22.67
C VAL A 154 0.07 -6.04 21.41
N LEU A 155 -0.55 -5.31 20.48
CA LEU A 155 -1.07 -5.87 19.23
C LEU A 155 0.04 -6.35 18.30
N TYR A 156 1.18 -5.66 18.29
CA TYR A 156 2.38 -6.11 17.58
C TYR A 156 2.76 -7.54 18.00
N GLN A 157 2.74 -7.83 19.31
CA GLN A 157 3.06 -9.15 19.84
C GLN A 157 2.04 -10.21 19.43
N HIS A 158 0.74 -9.86 19.46
CA HIS A 158 -0.32 -10.75 19.01
C HIS A 158 -0.21 -11.10 17.52
N LEU A 159 0.21 -10.17 16.67
CA LEU A 159 0.31 -10.37 15.21
C LEU A 159 1.44 -11.34 14.80
N GLN A 160 2.47 -11.49 15.64
CA GLN A 160 3.71 -12.18 15.27
C GLN A 160 3.57 -13.62 14.74
N PRO A 161 2.68 -14.50 15.26
CA PRO A 161 2.50 -15.84 14.70
C PRO A 161 2.16 -15.81 13.21
N LEU A 162 1.24 -14.91 12.82
CA LEU A 162 0.81 -14.75 11.43
C LEU A 162 1.91 -14.11 10.57
N THR A 163 2.57 -13.05 11.06
CA THR A 163 3.71 -12.43 10.37
C THR A 163 4.78 -13.46 10.03
N ARG A 164 5.19 -14.29 11.01
CA ARG A 164 6.19 -15.34 10.79
C ARG A 164 5.74 -16.39 9.77
N LYS A 165 4.46 -16.78 9.81
CA LYS A 165 3.88 -17.72 8.84
C LYS A 165 3.93 -17.15 7.41
N ILE A 166 3.53 -15.89 7.22
CA ILE A 166 3.59 -15.21 5.92
C ILE A 166 5.03 -15.09 5.40
N VAL A 167 5.98 -14.68 6.25
CA VAL A 167 7.40 -14.59 5.85
C VAL A 167 7.95 -15.95 5.41
N ALA A 168 7.61 -17.03 6.13
CA ALA A 168 8.02 -18.38 5.76
C ALA A 168 7.44 -18.79 4.40
N LEU A 169 6.14 -18.58 4.17
CA LEU A 169 5.48 -18.85 2.89
C LEU A 169 6.08 -18.05 1.75
N TRP A 170 6.41 -16.77 1.98
CA TRP A 170 7.01 -15.91 0.97
C TRP A 170 8.43 -16.37 0.62
N LYS A 171 9.27 -16.68 1.61
CA LYS A 171 10.63 -17.22 1.39
C LYS A 171 10.60 -18.53 0.61
N GLU A 172 9.57 -19.35 0.77
CA GLU A 172 9.38 -20.58 -0.01
C GLU A 172 8.87 -20.30 -1.44
N PHE A 173 7.97 -19.33 -1.60
CA PHE A 173 7.35 -18.99 -2.89
C PHE A 173 8.28 -18.20 -3.82
N LEU A 174 9.02 -17.22 -3.30
CA LEU A 174 9.78 -16.25 -4.09
C LEU A 174 10.74 -16.92 -5.10
N PRO A 175 11.51 -17.97 -4.74
CA PRO A 175 12.37 -18.66 -5.71
C PRO A 175 11.59 -19.36 -6.83
N LYS A 176 10.34 -19.80 -6.57
CA LYS A 176 9.47 -20.51 -7.52
C LYS A 176 8.80 -19.57 -8.54
N GLN A 177 8.66 -18.29 -8.21
CA GLN A 177 8.03 -17.32 -9.11
C GLN A 177 8.94 -16.99 -10.31
N SER A 178 8.52 -17.46 -11.49
CA SER A 178 9.26 -17.29 -12.76
C SER A 178 8.94 -15.98 -13.48
N TYR A 179 7.70 -15.48 -13.33
CA TYR A 179 7.24 -14.25 -13.96
C TYR A 179 6.59 -13.31 -12.94
N PRO A 180 6.79 -11.99 -13.06
CA PRO A 180 6.01 -11.04 -12.28
C PRO A 180 4.59 -10.95 -12.83
N ASN A 181 3.62 -10.72 -11.95
CA ASN A 181 2.30 -10.26 -12.35
C ASN A 181 2.33 -8.72 -12.43
N LYS A 182 1.89 -8.20 -13.59
CA LYS A 182 1.96 -6.79 -13.99
C LYS A 182 0.58 -6.14 -14.12
N THR A 183 -0.47 -6.73 -13.55
CA THR A 183 -1.82 -6.14 -13.59
C THR A 183 -1.90 -4.88 -12.73
N GLY A 184 -2.82 -3.96 -13.02
CA GLY A 184 -3.08 -2.79 -12.17
C GLY A 184 -4.04 -3.07 -11.01
N VAL A 185 -4.10 -4.33 -10.56
CA VAL A 185 -4.94 -4.78 -9.44
C VAL A 185 -4.11 -5.62 -8.44
N HIS A 186 -4.78 -6.21 -7.44
CA HIS A 186 -4.22 -6.92 -6.29
C HIS A 186 -2.97 -7.77 -6.57
N GLY A 187 -2.96 -8.55 -7.65
CA GLY A 187 -1.83 -9.43 -7.99
C GLY A 187 -0.51 -8.75 -8.35
N ASN A 188 -0.43 -7.40 -8.40
CA ASN A 188 0.76 -6.66 -8.81
C ASN A 188 2.01 -7.02 -7.98
N THR A 189 3.01 -7.61 -8.65
CA THR A 189 4.24 -8.07 -8.00
C THR A 189 5.12 -6.91 -7.54
N ALA A 190 5.15 -5.79 -8.27
CA ALA A 190 6.00 -4.66 -7.91
C ALA A 190 5.52 -3.98 -6.62
N PHE A 191 4.20 -3.78 -6.47
CA PHE A 191 3.58 -3.33 -5.22
C PHE A 191 3.98 -4.21 -4.03
N ALA A 192 3.78 -5.52 -4.16
CA ALA A 192 4.04 -6.44 -3.06
C ALA A 192 5.53 -6.48 -2.65
N LEU A 193 6.43 -6.45 -3.64
CA LEU A 193 7.88 -6.40 -3.38
C LEU A 193 8.30 -5.09 -2.70
N SER A 194 7.74 -3.94 -3.08
CA SER A 194 8.07 -2.65 -2.45
C SER A 194 7.79 -2.68 -0.95
N LEU A 195 6.58 -3.10 -0.54
CA LEU A 195 6.22 -3.16 0.88
C LEU A 195 7.05 -4.20 1.65
N ALA A 196 7.32 -5.36 1.05
CA ALA A 196 8.12 -6.39 1.69
C ALA A 196 9.58 -5.97 1.89
N ILE A 197 10.17 -5.22 0.95
CA ILE A 197 11.54 -4.67 1.10
C ILE A 197 11.57 -3.67 2.25
N ASP A 198 10.59 -2.75 2.32
CA ASP A 198 10.51 -1.75 3.38
C ASP A 198 10.34 -2.41 4.76
N TRP A 199 9.51 -3.45 4.86
CA TRP A 199 9.36 -4.24 6.08
C TRP A 199 10.66 -4.95 6.46
N ALA A 200 11.28 -5.67 5.52
CA ALA A 200 12.49 -6.46 5.78
C ALA A 200 13.64 -5.56 6.27
N ALA A 201 13.80 -4.38 5.69
CA ALA A 201 14.75 -3.37 6.15
C ALA A 201 14.41 -2.89 7.57
N ALA A 202 13.14 -2.59 7.87
CA ALA A 202 12.70 -2.08 9.17
C ALA A 202 12.88 -3.10 10.32
N VAL A 203 12.75 -4.39 10.04
CA VAL A 203 12.99 -5.47 11.02
C VAL A 203 14.40 -6.06 10.96
N GLN A 204 15.25 -5.52 10.08
CA GLN A 204 16.64 -5.95 9.87
C GLN A 204 16.78 -7.43 9.41
N ASP A 205 15.79 -7.96 8.69
CA ASP A 205 15.90 -9.27 8.01
C ASP A 205 16.66 -9.11 6.68
N THR A 206 17.98 -8.90 6.81
CA THR A 206 18.89 -8.64 5.69
C THR A 206 18.89 -9.76 4.63
N ALA A 207 18.68 -11.01 5.05
CA ALA A 207 18.61 -12.15 4.14
C ALA A 207 17.35 -12.09 3.26
N PHE A 208 16.19 -11.78 3.86
CA PHE A 208 14.95 -11.63 3.10
C PHE A 208 14.98 -10.39 2.21
N GLU A 209 15.46 -9.26 2.73
CA GLU A 209 15.62 -8.02 1.96
C GLU A 209 16.48 -8.27 0.71
N TYR A 210 17.61 -8.98 0.86
CA TYR A 210 18.45 -9.36 -0.26
C TYR A 210 17.69 -10.21 -1.29
N GLN A 211 16.96 -11.25 -0.86
CA GLN A 211 16.19 -12.10 -1.76
C GLN A 211 15.13 -11.33 -2.55
N LEU A 212 14.42 -10.40 -1.89
CA LEU A 212 13.42 -9.53 -2.52
C LEU A 212 14.05 -8.61 -3.57
N LYS A 213 15.16 -7.94 -3.23
CA LYS A 213 15.90 -7.07 -4.16
C LYS A 213 16.45 -7.85 -5.36
N GLN A 214 16.98 -9.05 -5.14
CA GLN A 214 17.44 -9.92 -6.24
C GLN A 214 16.29 -10.34 -7.15
N LYS A 215 15.11 -10.64 -6.60
CA LYS A 215 13.93 -10.97 -7.40
C LYS A 215 13.42 -9.76 -8.20
N ALA A 216 13.43 -8.56 -7.61
CA ALA A 216 13.11 -7.31 -8.32
C ALA A 216 14.07 -7.06 -9.49
N LEU A 217 15.38 -7.19 -9.28
CA LEU A 217 16.38 -7.11 -10.35
C LEU A 217 16.13 -8.13 -11.45
N PHE A 218 15.89 -9.40 -11.08
CA PHE A 218 15.61 -10.47 -12.03
C PHE A 218 14.40 -10.16 -12.94
N PHE A 219 13.36 -9.53 -12.40
CA PHE A 219 12.16 -9.20 -13.16
C PHE A 219 12.26 -7.92 -13.99
N TYR A 220 12.94 -6.88 -13.50
CA TYR A 220 12.73 -5.53 -14.01
C TYR A 220 14.00 -4.81 -14.49
N LYS A 221 15.21 -5.31 -14.17
CA LYS A 221 16.46 -4.60 -14.52
C LYS A 221 16.65 -4.38 -16.04
N ASP A 222 16.17 -5.33 -16.85
CA ASP A 222 16.38 -5.33 -18.31
C ASP A 222 15.12 -4.86 -19.07
N VAL A 223 14.06 -4.46 -18.36
CA VAL A 223 12.83 -3.96 -18.99
C VAL A 223 13.09 -2.58 -19.58
N ARG A 224 12.70 -2.40 -20.84
CA ARG A 224 12.81 -1.15 -21.60
C ARG A 224 11.49 -0.88 -22.30
N GLN A 225 11.17 0.38 -22.51
CA GLN A 225 9.95 0.82 -23.21
C GLN A 225 8.72 0.06 -22.71
N VAL A 226 8.48 0.13 -21.40
CA VAL A 226 7.28 -0.44 -20.79
C VAL A 226 6.06 0.08 -21.55
N PRO A 227 5.07 -0.75 -21.88
CA PRO A 227 3.93 -0.33 -22.70
C PRO A 227 2.90 0.48 -21.90
N ALA A 228 3.35 1.52 -21.20
CA ALA A 228 2.54 2.37 -20.33
C ALA A 228 1.45 3.16 -21.07
N ARG A 229 1.55 3.28 -22.40
CA ARG A 229 0.49 3.82 -23.25
C ARG A 229 -0.84 3.05 -23.17
N PHE A 230 -0.81 1.81 -22.68
CA PHE A 230 -2.02 1.00 -22.44
C PHE A 230 -2.63 1.20 -21.05
N GLU A 231 -2.02 2.01 -20.19
CA GLU A 231 -2.62 2.36 -18.90
C GLU A 231 -3.61 3.54 -19.04
N PRO A 232 -4.73 3.55 -18.30
CA PRO A 232 -5.21 2.48 -17.42
C PRO A 232 -5.99 1.38 -18.15
N ASP A 233 -6.04 0.18 -17.56
CA ASP A 233 -7.13 -0.79 -17.77
C ASP A 233 -8.37 -0.38 -16.95
N GLY A 234 -9.56 -0.80 -17.35
CA GLY A 234 -10.84 -0.36 -16.76
C GLY A 234 -11.07 -0.80 -15.31
N SER A 235 -10.17 -1.60 -14.75
CA SER A 235 -10.24 -2.08 -13.36
C SER A 235 -9.03 -1.69 -12.51
N ASP A 236 -8.14 -0.85 -13.06
CA ASP A 236 -6.91 -0.48 -12.39
C ASP A 236 -7.18 0.39 -11.16
N PHE A 237 -6.60 0.02 -10.04
CA PHE A 237 -6.32 0.92 -8.91
C PHE A 237 -4.82 1.11 -8.69
N PHE A 238 -3.99 0.41 -9.45
CA PHE A 238 -2.54 0.53 -9.52
C PHE A 238 -2.11 0.92 -10.92
N SER A 239 -1.06 1.74 -11.01
CA SER A 239 -0.31 1.94 -12.26
C SER A 239 0.83 0.93 -12.30
N PRO A 240 0.78 -0.12 -13.13
CA PRO A 240 1.83 -1.14 -13.17
C PRO A 240 3.22 -0.58 -13.43
N SER A 241 3.35 0.34 -14.39
CA SER A 241 4.65 0.93 -14.74
C SER A 241 5.20 1.83 -13.64
N LEU A 242 4.38 2.66 -13.00
CA LEU A 242 4.84 3.50 -11.89
C LEU A 242 5.23 2.68 -10.66
N TYR A 243 4.54 1.57 -10.37
CA TYR A 243 4.97 0.67 -9.29
C TYR A 243 6.31 0.00 -9.55
N VAL A 244 6.59 -0.37 -10.81
CA VAL A 244 7.91 -0.89 -11.18
C VAL A 244 8.96 0.21 -11.01
N ALA A 245 8.70 1.43 -11.48
CA ALA A 245 9.63 2.54 -11.31
C ALA A 245 9.88 2.86 -9.82
N ASP A 246 8.83 2.91 -9.00
CA ASP A 246 8.93 3.05 -7.54
C ASP A 246 9.77 1.94 -6.90
N LEU A 247 9.46 0.67 -7.18
CA LEU A 247 10.20 -0.48 -6.66
C LEU A 247 11.71 -0.34 -6.95
N MET A 248 12.07 0.07 -8.17
CA MET A 248 13.47 0.15 -8.58
C MET A 248 14.25 1.26 -7.85
N THR A 249 13.59 2.24 -7.22
CA THR A 249 14.24 3.21 -6.32
C THR A 249 14.85 2.56 -5.08
N ARG A 250 14.32 1.41 -4.65
CA ARG A 250 14.82 0.64 -3.50
C ARG A 250 15.98 -0.29 -3.85
N VAL A 251 16.20 -0.52 -5.14
CA VAL A 251 17.00 -1.63 -5.67
C VAL A 251 18.27 -1.14 -6.36
N LEU A 252 18.17 -0.04 -7.10
CA LEU A 252 19.28 0.54 -7.85
C LEU A 252 19.88 1.73 -7.08
N ASP A 253 21.18 1.95 -7.22
CA ASP A 253 21.78 3.22 -6.85
C ASP A 253 21.30 4.36 -7.76
N SER A 254 21.52 5.61 -7.34
CA SER A 254 21.00 6.78 -8.04
C SER A 254 21.45 6.87 -9.51
N ALA A 255 22.70 6.53 -9.84
CA ALA A 255 23.21 6.63 -11.20
C ALA A 255 22.59 5.55 -12.10
N ALA A 256 22.57 4.31 -11.61
CA ALA A 256 21.95 3.18 -12.30
C ALA A 256 20.44 3.39 -12.49
N TYR A 257 19.74 3.91 -11.47
CA TYR A 257 18.31 4.21 -11.52
C TYR A 257 17.97 5.20 -12.62
N ASN A 258 18.72 6.31 -12.73
CA ASN A 258 18.46 7.32 -13.76
C ASN A 258 18.67 6.77 -15.18
N THR A 259 19.73 6.01 -15.39
CA THR A 259 19.97 5.36 -16.69
C THR A 259 18.89 4.33 -17.03
N TRP A 260 18.43 3.56 -16.03
CA TRP A 260 17.36 2.59 -16.20
C TRP A 260 16.01 3.28 -16.49
N PHE A 261 15.67 4.34 -15.75
CA PHE A 261 14.40 5.06 -15.89
C PHE A 261 14.24 5.68 -17.28
N GLU A 262 15.31 6.26 -17.83
CA GLU A 262 15.33 6.83 -19.19
C GLU A 262 15.11 5.77 -20.28
N GLN A 263 15.47 4.51 -20.03
CA GLN A 263 15.22 3.41 -20.96
C GLN A 263 13.87 2.72 -20.71
N PHE A 264 13.35 2.83 -19.49
CA PHE A 264 12.14 2.17 -19.05
C PHE A 264 10.89 2.82 -19.63
N PHE A 265 10.74 4.14 -19.55
CA PHE A 265 9.64 4.87 -20.17
C PHE A 265 10.03 5.45 -21.53
N ASP A 266 9.13 5.33 -22.51
CA ASP A 266 9.15 6.24 -23.67
C ASP A 266 8.36 7.53 -23.35
N PRO A 267 8.52 8.61 -24.16
CA PRO A 267 7.83 9.86 -23.90
C PRO A 267 6.29 9.74 -23.87
N GLU A 268 5.72 8.93 -24.76
CA GLU A 268 4.26 8.70 -24.85
C GLU A 268 3.72 8.01 -23.59
N GLY A 269 4.38 6.95 -23.14
CA GLY A 269 4.02 6.21 -21.94
C GLY A 269 4.16 7.04 -20.66
N LEU A 270 5.23 7.84 -20.56
CA LEU A 270 5.41 8.76 -19.43
C LEU A 270 4.32 9.83 -19.39
N GLU A 271 3.93 10.39 -20.53
CA GLU A 271 2.80 11.32 -20.62
C GLU A 271 1.49 10.64 -20.21
N GLN A 272 1.26 9.41 -20.66
CA GLN A 272 0.04 8.67 -20.39
C GLN A 272 -0.16 8.41 -18.88
N VAL A 273 0.87 7.98 -18.15
CA VAL A 273 0.75 7.73 -16.71
C VAL A 273 0.50 9.00 -15.90
N CYS A 274 0.85 10.17 -16.43
CA CYS A 274 0.58 11.48 -15.81
C CYS A 274 -0.89 11.91 -15.87
N LYS A 275 -1.72 11.28 -16.73
CA LYS A 275 -3.12 11.67 -16.91
C LYS A 275 -4.01 11.10 -15.80
N ALA A 276 -5.01 11.89 -15.41
CA ALA A 276 -6.10 11.41 -14.56
C ALA A 276 -7.00 10.45 -15.35
N PRO A 277 -7.42 9.31 -14.77
CA PRO A 277 -8.40 8.44 -15.40
C PRO A 277 -9.79 9.10 -15.39
N GLU A 278 -10.62 8.74 -16.37
CA GLU A 278 -12.05 9.05 -16.33
C GLU A 278 -12.79 7.99 -15.52
N VAL A 279 -13.62 8.42 -14.57
CA VAL A 279 -14.40 7.53 -13.70
C VAL A 279 -15.88 7.73 -13.99
N SER A 280 -16.45 6.82 -14.79
CA SER A 280 -17.80 6.97 -15.34
C SER A 280 -18.91 6.63 -14.35
N ASP A 281 -18.69 5.67 -13.45
CA ASP A 281 -19.64 5.29 -12.39
C ASP A 281 -18.91 4.93 -11.10
N ARG A 282 -19.22 5.63 -10.02
CA ARG A 282 -18.62 5.42 -8.68
C ARG A 282 -19.40 4.46 -7.80
N ASN A 283 -20.56 3.99 -8.26
CA ASN A 283 -21.33 2.96 -7.58
C ASN A 283 -20.97 1.55 -8.08
N ASP A 284 -20.30 1.46 -9.22
CA ASP A 284 -19.75 0.21 -9.73
C ASP A 284 -18.45 -0.14 -8.95
N TYR A 285 -18.43 -1.33 -8.36
CA TYR A 285 -17.35 -1.79 -7.48
C TYR A 285 -16.01 -1.97 -8.21
N GLN A 286 -15.99 -2.02 -9.54
CA GLN A 286 -14.78 -2.15 -10.34
C GLN A 286 -14.37 -0.82 -10.96
N ILE A 287 -15.30 -0.04 -11.51
CA ILE A 287 -14.96 1.28 -12.11
C ILE A 287 -14.44 2.25 -11.04
N VAL A 288 -14.94 2.18 -9.81
CA VAL A 288 -14.45 3.01 -8.68
C VAL A 288 -12.97 2.77 -8.36
N HIS A 289 -12.37 1.66 -8.82
CA HIS A 289 -10.93 1.43 -8.69
C HIS A 289 -10.09 2.57 -9.29
N LEU A 290 -10.59 3.22 -10.34
CA LEU A 290 -9.89 4.32 -11.01
C LEU A 290 -9.76 5.57 -10.11
N ASP A 291 -10.60 5.74 -9.09
CA ASP A 291 -10.37 6.75 -8.06
C ASP A 291 -9.14 6.40 -7.19
N GLY A 292 -8.99 5.11 -6.85
CA GLY A 292 -7.80 4.59 -6.16
C GLY A 292 -6.53 4.67 -7.00
N LEU A 293 -6.65 4.52 -8.33
CA LEU A 293 -5.55 4.69 -9.26
C LEU A 293 -4.89 6.07 -9.16
N MET A 294 -5.69 7.13 -8.98
CA MET A 294 -5.11 8.46 -8.80
C MET A 294 -4.21 8.51 -7.57
N PHE A 295 -4.64 7.94 -6.45
CA PHE A 295 -3.85 7.91 -5.22
C PHE A 295 -2.59 7.05 -5.36
N SER A 296 -2.69 5.87 -5.97
CA SER A 296 -1.51 5.03 -6.19
C SER A 296 -0.51 5.68 -7.15
N LYS A 297 -0.96 6.34 -8.21
CA LYS A 297 -0.10 7.17 -9.08
C LYS A 297 0.62 8.25 -8.28
N VAL A 298 -0.09 9.00 -7.43
CA VAL A 298 0.48 10.04 -6.57
C VAL A 298 1.55 9.47 -5.62
N ALA A 299 1.24 8.38 -4.92
CA ALA A 299 2.17 7.75 -3.99
C ALA A 299 3.48 7.33 -4.69
N ASN A 300 3.37 6.67 -5.86
CA ASN A 300 4.54 6.28 -6.64
C ASN A 300 5.32 7.49 -7.17
N MET A 301 4.65 8.49 -7.74
CA MET A 301 5.31 9.69 -8.26
C MET A 301 6.08 10.43 -7.16
N ARG A 302 5.50 10.58 -5.97
CA ARG A 302 6.18 11.21 -4.82
C ARG A 302 7.43 10.46 -4.38
N GLN A 303 7.44 9.14 -4.49
CA GLN A 303 8.62 8.33 -4.19
C GLN A 303 9.66 8.38 -5.31
N ILE A 304 9.25 8.49 -6.58
CA ILE A 304 10.14 8.54 -7.75
C ILE A 304 10.85 9.88 -7.88
N ILE A 305 10.13 11.01 -7.72
CA ILE A 305 10.64 12.36 -8.02
C ILE A 305 12.00 12.67 -7.37
N PRO A 306 12.25 12.35 -6.09
CA PRO A 306 13.53 12.64 -5.43
C PRO A 306 14.75 11.94 -6.08
N TYR A 307 14.55 10.84 -6.79
CA TYR A 307 15.63 10.04 -7.38
C TYR A 307 16.00 10.46 -8.80
N LEU A 308 15.19 11.30 -9.44
CA LEU A 308 15.39 11.70 -10.83
C LEU A 308 16.42 12.84 -10.96
N ALA A 309 17.30 12.74 -11.95
CA ALA A 309 18.25 13.77 -12.33
C ALA A 309 17.68 14.71 -13.41
N ASN A 310 16.77 14.21 -14.26
CA ASN A 310 16.16 14.99 -15.32
C ASN A 310 15.10 15.96 -14.76
N THR A 311 15.42 17.25 -14.73
CA THR A 311 14.54 18.31 -14.19
C THR A 311 13.20 18.42 -14.92
N ALA A 312 13.15 18.21 -16.23
CA ALA A 312 11.90 18.30 -16.99
C ALA A 312 10.93 17.17 -16.60
N VAL A 313 11.43 15.94 -16.51
CA VAL A 313 10.64 14.78 -16.05
C VAL A 313 10.17 14.96 -14.61
N ARG A 314 11.04 15.45 -13.72
CA ARG A 314 10.66 15.78 -12.33
C ARG A 314 9.49 16.76 -12.28
N GLN A 315 9.58 17.84 -13.06
CA GLN A 315 8.55 18.87 -13.09
C GLN A 315 7.23 18.32 -13.64
N GLN A 316 7.28 17.49 -14.66
CA GLN A 316 6.11 16.81 -15.24
C GLN A 316 5.40 15.93 -14.20
N LEU A 317 6.13 15.02 -13.53
CA LEU A 317 5.56 14.16 -12.49
C LEU A 317 5.05 14.97 -11.30
N TYR A 318 5.75 16.05 -10.92
CA TYR A 318 5.33 16.92 -9.83
C TYR A 318 4.01 17.64 -10.13
N GLN A 319 3.81 18.13 -11.36
CA GLN A 319 2.56 18.75 -11.76
C GLN A 319 1.42 17.74 -11.82
N ALA A 320 1.69 16.56 -12.41
CA ALA A 320 0.71 15.49 -12.51
C ALA A 320 0.20 15.04 -11.13
N GLN A 321 1.10 14.78 -10.18
CA GLN A 321 0.69 14.30 -8.85
C GLN A 321 -0.13 15.34 -8.06
N GLN A 322 0.04 16.65 -8.28
CA GLN A 322 -0.83 17.65 -7.66
C GLN A 322 -2.26 17.56 -8.21
N VAL A 323 -2.41 17.53 -9.54
CA VAL A 323 -3.73 17.42 -10.19
C VAL A 323 -4.43 16.12 -9.79
N LEU A 324 -3.70 15.00 -9.78
CA LEU A 324 -4.25 13.69 -9.38
C LEU A 324 -4.69 13.68 -7.92
N LEU A 325 -3.89 14.26 -7.01
CA LEU A 325 -4.19 14.29 -5.59
C LEU A 325 -5.43 15.15 -5.30
N ASP A 326 -5.48 16.37 -5.84
CA ASP A 326 -6.62 17.27 -5.64
C ASP A 326 -7.91 16.65 -6.17
N THR A 327 -7.85 16.02 -7.35
CA THR A 327 -8.97 15.30 -7.96
C THR A 327 -9.41 14.13 -7.10
N GLY A 328 -8.47 13.26 -6.70
CA GLY A 328 -8.76 12.09 -5.86
C GLY A 328 -9.36 12.46 -4.50
N LEU A 329 -8.83 13.48 -3.83
CA LEU A 329 -9.35 13.94 -2.53
C LEU A 329 -10.77 14.49 -2.63
N LYS A 330 -11.10 15.19 -3.73
CA LYS A 330 -12.47 15.63 -3.97
C LYS A 330 -13.41 14.43 -4.10
N HIS A 331 -13.04 13.42 -4.90
CA HIS A 331 -13.88 12.23 -5.09
C HIS A 331 -14.00 11.39 -3.82
N LEU A 332 -12.95 11.33 -2.99
CA LEU A 332 -12.98 10.63 -1.71
C LEU A 332 -14.08 11.17 -0.78
N GLN A 333 -14.32 12.49 -0.78
CA GLN A 333 -15.39 13.11 0.00
C GLN A 333 -16.79 12.77 -0.53
N GLU A 334 -16.90 12.42 -1.80
CA GLU A 334 -18.14 12.07 -2.51
C GLU A 334 -18.38 10.54 -2.54
N SER A 335 -17.47 9.74 -1.92
CA SER A 335 -17.48 8.28 -2.06
C SER A 335 -18.52 7.56 -1.18
N ASN A 336 -19.15 6.54 -1.74
CA ASN A 336 -20.04 5.61 -1.06
C ASN A 336 -19.26 4.36 -0.57
N TYR A 337 -19.93 3.45 0.16
CA TYR A 337 -19.30 2.26 0.76
C TYR A 337 -18.43 1.42 -0.19
N GLY A 338 -18.82 1.28 -1.47
CA GLY A 338 -18.07 0.52 -2.48
C GLY A 338 -16.64 1.02 -2.73
N GLY A 339 -16.39 2.31 -2.51
CA GLY A 339 -15.02 2.88 -2.48
C GLY A 339 -14.52 3.12 -1.05
N GLY A 340 -15.40 3.51 -0.13
CA GLY A 340 -15.05 3.98 1.21
C GLY A 340 -14.26 2.98 2.05
N HIS A 341 -14.51 1.67 1.91
CA HIS A 341 -13.84 0.65 2.75
C HIS A 341 -12.33 0.51 2.48
N TRP A 342 -11.82 0.95 1.33
CA TRP A 342 -10.42 0.76 0.95
C TRP A 342 -9.72 2.04 0.41
N LEU A 343 -10.45 2.97 -0.23
CA LEU A 343 -9.87 4.18 -0.83
C LEU A 343 -9.10 5.05 0.18
N GLY A 344 -9.60 5.12 1.42
CA GLY A 344 -8.94 5.87 2.49
C GLY A 344 -7.49 5.47 2.70
N THR A 345 -7.19 4.17 2.61
CA THR A 345 -5.84 3.61 2.75
C THR A 345 -4.89 4.20 1.71
N PHE A 346 -5.32 4.20 0.44
CA PHE A 346 -4.52 4.74 -0.66
C PHE A 346 -4.40 6.26 -0.59
N ALA A 347 -5.44 6.96 -0.11
CA ALA A 347 -5.36 8.38 0.16
C ALA A 347 -4.30 8.68 1.23
N VAL A 348 -4.23 7.90 2.32
CA VAL A 348 -3.17 8.04 3.35
C VAL A 348 -1.78 7.75 2.78
N LEU A 349 -1.61 6.71 1.97
CA LEU A 349 -0.35 6.46 1.26
C LEU A 349 0.05 7.63 0.37
N ALA A 350 -0.89 8.15 -0.43
CA ALA A 350 -0.65 9.30 -1.29
C ALA A 350 -0.24 10.54 -0.49
N LEU A 351 -0.92 10.82 0.63
CA LEU A 351 -0.72 12.00 1.45
C LEU A 351 0.53 11.96 2.33
N SER A 352 0.94 10.78 2.81
CA SER A 352 1.96 10.62 3.86
C SER A 352 3.17 9.78 3.45
N GLY A 353 3.14 9.16 2.27
CA GLY A 353 4.14 8.20 1.80
C GLY A 353 3.96 6.80 2.40
N TYR A 354 4.76 5.86 1.88
CA TYR A 354 4.86 4.50 2.42
C TYR A 354 5.37 4.51 3.86
#